data_AF-A0A673IQW1-F1
#
_entry.id   AF-A0A673IQW1-F1
#
_cell.length_a   1.000
_cell.length_b   1.000
_cell.length_c   1.000
_cell.angle_alpha   90.00
_cell.angle_beta   90.00
_cell.angle_gamma   90.00
#
_symmetry.space_group_name_H-M   'P 1'
#
loop_
_entity.id
_entity.type
_entity.pdbx_description
1 polymer ?
#
loop_
_entity_poly.entity_id
_entity_poly.type
_entity_poly.pdbx_seq_one_letter_code
_entity_poly.pdbx_strand_id
1 'polypeptide(L)'
;MSLNKHQLSDSLFIWLQTFQVPSCVSKHELTSGVAIAHVLNKIDSSWFNETWLSRIKEDGGTNWRLKVSNLKKILQSMMEYYHDVSYVLQVRLLEERNHVYMQRTCELEEELRRANAIRSQLDTYKRQAHEMSAKHSAEAMKAEKWQFEYKNLNDKYETLLKEREKLIGERDALRETTEELRCAQVQQQCLTDSLSAESGAVGSLAAEIMPTELRDTVVRLQQENKTLCVQEESYRHRQEELQTQLEDSQRSQNTLETQNRLSQQQISELSALVEELQRALQEQDSKTEDVTAVTILSDTLCVCVCVCLCVCVSVAKKIDELQEILKKKDEDMRRMEDRYKRYVEKARTVIKTLDPKQKSSAVPAEVQVLKNQLTEKDRKIQHLEVRHTHTQTDSASLSLCVSQGMALHQKVAGERSGPGSAPAQSFLAQQRQWTQARRGLSRLQPR
;
A
#
# COMPACT_ATOMS: atom_id res chain seq x y z
N MET A 1 -51.47 -20.31 9.96
CA MET A 1 -52.36 -20.02 8.82
C MET A 1 -52.97 -21.33 8.35
N SER A 2 -54.24 -21.61 8.65
CA SER A 2 -54.91 -22.80 8.14
C SER A 2 -55.22 -22.62 6.66
N LEU A 3 -54.50 -23.32 5.78
CA LEU A 3 -54.80 -23.31 4.34
C LEU A 3 -56.25 -23.76 4.12
N ASN A 4 -57.03 -22.96 3.40
CA ASN A 4 -58.38 -23.34 3.02
C ASN A 4 -58.30 -24.49 1.99
N LYS A 5 -58.62 -25.71 2.43
CA LYS A 5 -58.45 -26.94 1.64
C LYS A 5 -59.20 -26.91 0.30
N HIS A 6 -60.33 -26.20 0.23
CA HIS A 6 -61.10 -26.07 -1.01
C HIS A 6 -60.38 -25.18 -2.02
N GLN A 7 -59.86 -24.04 -1.59
CA GLN A 7 -59.09 -23.14 -2.45
C GLN A 7 -57.82 -23.83 -2.99
N LEU A 8 -57.12 -24.61 -2.16
CA LEU A 8 -55.97 -25.39 -2.60
C LEU A 8 -56.36 -26.44 -3.65
N SER A 9 -57.45 -27.18 -3.42
CA SER A 9 -57.94 -28.19 -4.37
C SER A 9 -58.34 -27.58 -5.71
N ASP A 10 -58.89 -26.37 -5.71
CA ASP A 10 -59.29 -25.66 -6.92
C ASP A 10 -58.08 -25.23 -7.74
N SER A 11 -57.09 -24.62 -7.08
CA SER A 11 -55.83 -24.22 -7.74
C SER A 11 -55.04 -25.40 -8.27
N LEU A 12 -54.94 -26.50 -7.50
CA LEU A 12 -54.26 -27.72 -7.93
C LEU A 12 -54.97 -28.39 -9.12
N PHE A 13 -56.31 -28.36 -9.16
CA PHE A 13 -57.07 -28.90 -10.28
C PHE A 13 -56.76 -28.14 -11.58
N ILE A 14 -56.75 -26.81 -11.53
CA ILE A 14 -56.38 -25.96 -12.68
C ILE A 14 -54.95 -26.28 -13.15
N TRP A 15 -54.02 -26.46 -12.22
CA TRP A 15 -52.65 -26.86 -12.55
C TRP A 15 -52.57 -28.24 -13.21
N LEU A 16 -53.29 -29.24 -12.69
CA LEU A 16 -53.33 -30.60 -13.28
C LEU A 16 -53.86 -30.60 -14.73
N GLN A 17 -54.83 -29.73 -15.05
CA GLN A 17 -55.37 -29.61 -16.41
C GLN A 17 -54.32 -29.15 -17.44
N THR A 18 -53.25 -28.48 -17.03
CA THR A 18 -52.16 -28.04 -17.94
C THR A 18 -51.43 -29.21 -18.61
N PHE A 19 -51.45 -30.40 -17.98
CA PHE A 19 -50.75 -31.59 -18.50
C PHE A 19 -51.51 -32.31 -19.62
N GLN A 20 -52.75 -31.92 -19.93
CA GLN A 20 -53.58 -32.48 -21.00
C GLN A 20 -53.60 -34.02 -20.99
N VAL A 21 -54.06 -34.59 -19.88
CA VAL A 21 -54.02 -36.04 -19.61
C VAL A 21 -55.43 -36.63 -19.60
N PRO A 22 -55.59 -37.93 -19.93
CA PRO A 22 -56.89 -38.58 -19.93
C PRO A 22 -57.58 -38.49 -18.57
N SER A 23 -58.91 -38.40 -18.57
CA SER A 23 -59.74 -38.47 -17.35
C SER A 23 -59.46 -37.32 -16.35
N CYS A 24 -59.08 -36.14 -16.86
CA CYS A 24 -58.77 -34.91 -16.09
C CYS A 24 -59.72 -33.73 -16.45
N VAL A 25 -61.00 -34.00 -16.72
CA VAL A 25 -61.99 -32.97 -17.11
C VAL A 25 -62.79 -32.48 -15.91
N SER A 26 -63.04 -33.37 -14.94
CA SER A 26 -63.79 -33.06 -13.71
C SER A 26 -63.05 -33.53 -12.46
N LYS A 27 -63.24 -32.83 -11.34
CA LYS A 27 -62.73 -33.26 -10.03
C LYS A 27 -63.20 -34.66 -9.63
N HIS A 28 -64.38 -35.09 -10.11
CA HIS A 28 -64.88 -36.45 -9.86
C HIS A 28 -64.07 -37.52 -10.59
N GLU A 29 -63.48 -37.21 -11.75
CA GLU A 29 -62.66 -38.15 -12.52
C GLU A 29 -61.28 -38.36 -11.87
N LEU A 30 -60.76 -37.34 -11.19
CA LEU A 30 -59.53 -37.46 -10.39
C LEU A 30 -59.62 -38.50 -9.27
N THR A 31 -60.83 -38.80 -8.78
CA THR A 31 -61.03 -39.81 -7.73
C THR A 31 -60.63 -41.23 -8.17
N SER A 32 -60.50 -41.47 -9.49
CA SER A 32 -60.02 -42.74 -10.03
C SER A 32 -58.51 -42.98 -9.81
N GLY A 33 -57.75 -41.90 -9.61
CA GLY A 33 -56.28 -41.90 -9.57
C GLY A 33 -55.61 -42.00 -10.94
N VAL A 34 -56.34 -42.30 -12.03
CA VAL A 34 -55.76 -42.52 -13.36
C VAL A 34 -55.09 -41.25 -13.91
N ALA A 35 -55.81 -40.11 -13.88
CA ALA A 35 -55.26 -38.83 -14.30
C ALA A 35 -54.00 -38.44 -13.50
N ILE A 36 -54.02 -38.66 -12.17
CA ILE A 36 -52.87 -38.37 -11.30
C ILE A 36 -51.68 -39.25 -11.67
N ALA A 37 -51.90 -40.53 -11.96
CA ALA A 37 -50.83 -41.44 -12.37
C ALA A 37 -50.18 -41.02 -13.70
N HIS A 38 -50.99 -40.61 -14.69
CA HIS A 38 -50.43 -40.11 -15.95
C HIS A 38 -49.69 -38.77 -15.78
N VAL A 39 -50.16 -37.87 -14.90
CA VAL A 39 -49.41 -36.65 -14.56
C VAL A 39 -48.05 -37.01 -13.94
N LEU A 40 -48.01 -37.95 -13.00
CA LEU A 40 -46.77 -38.38 -12.36
C LEU A 40 -45.77 -38.99 -13.35
N ASN A 41 -46.24 -39.80 -14.30
CA ASN A 41 -45.43 -40.31 -15.42
C ASN A 41 -44.87 -39.20 -16.31
N LYS A 42 -45.62 -38.10 -16.53
CA LYS A 42 -45.11 -36.93 -17.26
C LYS A 42 -44.10 -36.10 -16.47
N ILE A 43 -44.25 -36.04 -15.14
CA ILE A 43 -43.33 -35.29 -14.26
C ILE A 43 -41.97 -35.99 -14.21
N ASP A 44 -41.96 -37.30 -14.03
CA ASP A 44 -40.73 -38.10 -14.06
C ASP A 44 -41.02 -39.49 -14.60
N SER A 45 -40.76 -39.66 -15.90
CA SER A 45 -40.96 -40.93 -16.60
C SER A 45 -39.90 -41.99 -16.24
N SER A 46 -38.80 -41.61 -15.60
CA SER A 46 -37.77 -42.54 -15.14
C SER A 46 -38.24 -43.30 -13.90
N TRP A 47 -38.86 -42.59 -12.95
CA TRP A 47 -39.42 -43.16 -11.73
C TRP A 47 -40.84 -43.73 -11.94
N PHE A 48 -41.75 -42.91 -12.47
CA PHE A 48 -43.13 -43.29 -12.74
C PHE A 48 -43.29 -43.84 -14.16
N ASN A 49 -42.49 -44.86 -14.51
CA ASN A 49 -42.44 -45.41 -15.87
C ASN A 49 -43.73 -46.14 -16.30
N GLU A 50 -43.80 -46.53 -17.58
CA GLU A 50 -44.95 -47.24 -18.17
C GLU A 50 -45.30 -48.55 -17.42
N THR A 51 -44.31 -49.23 -16.84
CA THR A 51 -44.54 -50.47 -16.08
C THR A 51 -45.22 -50.19 -14.73
N TRP A 52 -44.95 -49.04 -14.11
CA TRP A 52 -45.65 -48.59 -12.92
C TRP A 52 -47.06 -48.09 -13.27
N LEU A 53 -47.19 -47.29 -14.34
CA LEU A 53 -48.46 -46.73 -14.81
C LEU A 53 -49.48 -47.84 -15.15
N SER A 54 -49.03 -48.92 -15.80
CA SER A 54 -49.88 -50.09 -16.11
C SER A 54 -50.47 -50.81 -14.89
N ARG A 55 -49.95 -50.57 -13.67
CA ARG A 55 -50.49 -51.12 -12.42
C ARG A 55 -51.73 -50.37 -11.92
N ILE A 56 -52.00 -49.20 -12.49
CA ILE A 56 -53.17 -48.36 -12.20
C ILE A 56 -54.25 -48.74 -13.21
N LYS A 57 -55.37 -49.29 -12.72
CA LYS A 57 -56.45 -49.79 -13.58
C LYS A 57 -57.53 -48.75 -13.75
N GLU A 58 -57.96 -48.55 -14.99
CA GLU A 58 -59.13 -47.76 -15.32
C GLU A 58 -60.39 -48.64 -15.29
N ASP A 59 -61.49 -48.11 -14.74
CA ASP A 59 -62.80 -48.77 -14.72
C ASP A 59 -63.88 -47.70 -14.95
N GLY A 60 -65.01 -48.09 -15.52
CA GLY A 60 -66.13 -47.24 -15.96
C GLY A 60 -66.91 -46.51 -14.85
N GLY A 61 -66.25 -46.13 -13.76
CA GLY A 61 -66.69 -45.10 -12.83
C GLY A 61 -67.24 -45.57 -11.47
N THR A 62 -67.63 -46.83 -11.30
CA THR A 62 -68.45 -47.28 -10.16
C THR A 62 -67.71 -48.07 -9.06
N ASN A 63 -66.53 -48.65 -9.34
CA ASN A 63 -65.82 -49.51 -8.38
C ASN A 63 -64.96 -48.72 -7.38
N TRP A 64 -65.55 -48.29 -6.26
CA TRP A 64 -64.85 -47.50 -5.24
C TRP A 64 -63.64 -48.22 -4.61
N ARG A 65 -63.67 -49.56 -4.50
CA ARG A 65 -62.54 -50.35 -3.95
C ARG A 65 -61.31 -50.24 -4.84
N LEU A 66 -61.51 -50.25 -6.16
CA LEU A 66 -60.43 -50.09 -7.12
C LEU A 66 -59.84 -48.68 -7.07
N LYS A 67 -60.69 -47.64 -6.97
CA LYS A 67 -60.25 -46.24 -6.80
C LYS A 67 -59.35 -46.08 -5.58
N VAL A 68 -59.77 -46.62 -4.43
CA VAL A 68 -58.95 -46.59 -3.20
C VAL A 68 -57.63 -47.35 -3.38
N SER A 69 -57.66 -48.50 -4.05
CA SER A 69 -56.43 -49.26 -4.35
C SER A 69 -55.46 -48.49 -5.25
N ASN A 70 -55.96 -47.79 -6.28
CA ASN A 70 -55.14 -46.98 -7.17
C ASN A 70 -54.51 -45.81 -6.41
N LEU A 71 -55.32 -45.05 -5.65
CA LEU A 71 -54.84 -43.93 -4.85
C LEU A 71 -53.82 -44.37 -3.79
N LYS A 72 -53.98 -45.54 -3.18
CA LYS A 72 -53.00 -46.10 -2.25
C LYS A 72 -51.65 -46.37 -2.93
N LYS A 73 -51.65 -46.95 -4.14
CA LYS A 73 -50.42 -47.19 -4.91
C LYS A 73 -49.73 -45.89 -5.30
N ILE A 74 -50.51 -44.90 -5.76
CA ILE A 74 -50.02 -43.58 -6.14
C ILE A 74 -49.38 -42.88 -4.95
N LEU A 75 -50.08 -42.85 -3.81
CA LEU A 75 -49.57 -42.23 -2.60
C LEU A 75 -48.28 -42.91 -2.11
N GLN A 76 -48.25 -44.25 -2.11
CA GLN A 76 -47.06 -45.00 -1.71
C GLN A 76 -45.85 -44.67 -2.58
N SER A 77 -45.99 -44.75 -3.90
CA SER A 77 -44.89 -44.45 -4.83
C SER A 77 -44.49 -42.98 -4.83
N MET A 78 -45.42 -42.06 -4.56
CA MET A 78 -45.13 -40.64 -4.38
C MET A 78 -44.35 -40.38 -3.08
N MET A 79 -44.67 -41.07 -1.98
CA MET A 79 -43.91 -40.96 -0.74
C MET A 79 -42.50 -41.51 -0.89
N GLU A 80 -42.33 -42.65 -1.57
CA GLU A 80 -41.01 -43.24 -1.88
C GLU A 80 -40.18 -42.29 -2.75
N TYR A 81 -40.78 -41.74 -3.82
CA TYR A 81 -40.16 -40.72 -4.67
C TYR A 81 -39.70 -39.50 -3.86
N TYR A 82 -40.56 -38.96 -3.00
CA TYR A 82 -40.23 -37.81 -2.17
C TYR A 82 -39.08 -38.12 -1.20
N HIS A 83 -39.07 -39.31 -0.59
CA HIS A 83 -38.02 -39.69 0.33
C HIS A 83 -36.67 -39.82 -0.36
N ASP A 84 -36.62 -40.57 -1.47
CA ASP A 84 -35.37 -40.85 -2.16
C ASP A 84 -34.81 -39.60 -2.85
N VAL A 85 -35.64 -38.85 -3.58
CA VAL A 85 -35.20 -37.62 -4.25
C VAL A 85 -34.80 -36.54 -3.24
N SER A 86 -35.56 -36.36 -2.15
CA SER A 86 -35.19 -35.39 -1.10
C SER A 86 -33.89 -35.80 -0.40
N TYR A 87 -33.70 -37.08 -0.12
CA TYR A 87 -32.49 -37.57 0.53
C TYR A 87 -31.27 -37.39 -0.38
N VAL A 88 -31.38 -37.75 -1.66
CA VAL A 88 -30.30 -37.56 -2.64
C VAL A 88 -29.93 -36.09 -2.80
N LEU A 89 -30.91 -35.20 -2.93
CA LEU A 89 -30.65 -33.75 -3.00
C LEU A 89 -29.99 -33.22 -1.72
N GLN A 90 -30.43 -33.68 -0.55
CA GLN A 90 -29.84 -33.28 0.72
C GLN A 90 -28.39 -33.75 0.86
N VAL A 91 -28.09 -35.01 0.49
CA VAL A 91 -26.73 -35.56 0.50
C VAL A 91 -25.83 -34.76 -0.44
N ARG A 92 -26.29 -34.49 -1.67
CA ARG A 92 -25.53 -33.72 -2.64
C ARG A 92 -25.21 -32.30 -2.15
N LEU A 93 -26.19 -31.61 -1.55
CA LEU A 93 -25.96 -30.28 -0.96
C LEU A 93 -24.95 -30.33 0.21
N LEU A 94 -24.97 -31.39 1.01
CA LEU A 94 -24.01 -31.59 2.09
C LEU A 94 -22.60 -31.88 1.55
N GLU A 95 -22.49 -32.67 0.50
CA GLU A 95 -21.23 -32.95 -0.19
C GLU A 95 -20.63 -31.70 -0.81
N GLU A 96 -21.43 -30.91 -1.54
CA GLU A 96 -21.02 -29.62 -2.10
C GLU A 96 -20.55 -28.67 -0.99
N ARG A 97 -21.29 -28.58 0.13
CA ARG A 97 -20.91 -27.75 1.27
C ARG A 97 -19.61 -28.22 1.93
N ASN A 98 -19.43 -29.54 2.09
CA ASN A 98 -18.21 -30.12 2.62
C ASN A 98 -17.01 -29.87 1.69
N HIS A 99 -17.21 -29.92 0.37
CA HIS A 99 -16.17 -29.61 -0.60
C HIS A 99 -15.70 -28.15 -0.46
N VAL A 100 -16.63 -27.20 -0.32
CA VAL A 100 -16.30 -25.79 -0.06
C VAL A 100 -15.55 -25.61 1.26
N TYR A 101 -15.97 -26.29 2.33
CA TYR A 101 -15.25 -26.23 3.61
C TYR A 101 -13.82 -26.79 3.51
N MET A 102 -13.65 -27.90 2.78
CA MET A 102 -12.34 -28.49 2.55
C MET A 102 -11.43 -27.54 1.75
N GLN A 103 -11.93 -26.98 0.66
CA GLN A 103 -11.19 -25.98 -0.13
C GLN A 103 -10.79 -24.78 0.73
N ARG A 104 -11.73 -24.22 1.51
CA ARG A 104 -11.44 -23.11 2.40
C ARG A 104 -10.40 -23.46 3.47
N THR A 105 -10.42 -24.69 3.96
CA THR A 105 -9.43 -25.18 4.92
C THR A 105 -8.03 -25.23 4.29
N CYS A 106 -7.91 -25.76 3.06
CA CYS A 106 -6.64 -25.78 2.33
C CYS A 106 -6.09 -24.37 2.08
N GLU A 107 -6.94 -23.43 1.66
CA GLU A 107 -6.55 -22.03 1.46
C GLU A 107 -5.99 -21.40 2.74
N LEU A 108 -6.69 -21.59 3.87
CA LEU A 108 -6.25 -21.07 5.18
C LEU A 108 -4.93 -21.71 5.64
N GLU A 109 -4.71 -23.00 5.37
CA GLU A 109 -3.45 -23.66 5.67
C GLU A 109 -2.29 -23.12 4.83
N GLU A 110 -2.54 -22.80 3.56
CA GLU A 110 -1.54 -22.15 2.71
C GLU A 110 -1.22 -20.73 3.17
N GLU A 111 -2.23 -19.94 3.51
CA GLU A 111 -2.07 -18.61 4.10
C GLU A 111 -1.25 -18.67 5.39
N LEU A 112 -1.52 -19.66 6.26
CA LEU A 112 -0.75 -19.90 7.47
C LEU A 112 0.71 -20.26 7.16
N ARG A 113 0.95 -21.11 6.15
CA ARG A 113 2.32 -21.45 5.69
C ARG A 113 3.06 -20.22 5.18
N ARG A 114 2.42 -19.37 4.37
CA ARG A 114 3.01 -18.11 3.89
C ARG A 114 3.31 -17.14 5.05
N ALA A 115 2.37 -16.97 5.98
CA ALA A 115 2.55 -16.13 7.16
C ALA A 115 3.70 -16.62 8.05
N ASN A 116 3.87 -17.94 8.19
CA ASN A 116 4.99 -18.53 8.93
C ASN A 116 6.34 -18.24 8.28
N ALA A 117 6.42 -18.32 6.95
CA ALA A 117 7.63 -17.97 6.21
C ALA A 117 8.02 -16.50 6.40
N ILE A 118 7.06 -15.58 6.28
CA ILE A 118 7.27 -14.13 6.50
C ILE A 118 7.71 -13.87 7.94
N ARG A 119 7.09 -14.52 8.92
CA ARG A 119 7.47 -14.40 10.33
C ARG A 119 8.91 -14.85 10.59
N SER A 120 9.33 -15.98 10.00
CA SER A 120 10.72 -16.46 10.12
C SER A 120 11.73 -15.48 9.50
N GLN A 121 11.38 -14.85 8.39
CA GLN A 121 12.20 -13.79 7.78
C GLN A 121 12.27 -12.56 8.69
N LEU A 122 11.14 -12.12 9.23
CA LEU A 122 11.07 -10.99 10.16
C LEU A 122 11.92 -11.22 11.41
N ASP A 123 11.88 -12.43 11.99
CA ASP A 123 12.71 -12.78 13.14
C ASP A 123 14.22 -12.72 12.82
N THR A 124 14.57 -13.04 11.57
CA THR A 124 15.96 -12.94 11.09
C THR A 124 16.39 -11.49 10.91
N TYR A 125 15.57 -10.65 10.28
CA TYR A 125 15.84 -9.22 10.18
C TYR A 125 15.88 -8.53 11.55
N LYS A 126 15.02 -8.95 12.48
CA LYS A 126 15.04 -8.46 13.85
C LYS A 126 16.37 -8.79 14.53
N ARG A 127 16.86 -10.03 14.41
CA ARG A 127 18.18 -10.43 14.93
C ARG A 127 19.31 -9.60 14.33
N GLN A 128 19.32 -9.42 13.00
CA GLN A 128 20.32 -8.59 12.32
C GLN A 128 20.30 -7.14 12.81
N ALA A 129 19.11 -6.55 12.98
CA ALA A 129 18.97 -5.19 13.50
C ALA A 129 19.52 -5.06 14.93
N HIS A 130 19.26 -6.04 15.80
CA HIS A 130 19.79 -6.05 17.17
C HIS A 130 21.32 -6.19 17.17
N GLU A 131 21.88 -7.06 16.32
CA GLU A 131 23.33 -7.23 16.18
C GLU A 131 24.00 -5.94 15.68
N MET A 132 23.44 -5.29 14.66
CA MET A 132 23.95 -4.02 14.14
C MET A 132 23.85 -2.89 15.17
N SER A 133 22.75 -2.82 15.93
CA SER A 133 22.60 -1.87 17.03
C SER A 133 23.63 -2.11 18.13
N ALA A 134 23.90 -3.37 18.49
CA ALA A 134 24.93 -3.72 19.47
C ALA A 134 26.34 -3.34 18.98
N LYS A 135 26.67 -3.60 17.71
CA LYS A 135 27.94 -3.18 17.09
C LYS A 135 28.09 -1.67 17.10
N HIS A 136 27.05 -0.94 16.69
CA HIS A 136 27.07 0.52 16.69
C HIS A 136 27.27 1.09 18.10
N SER A 137 26.60 0.52 19.11
CA SER A 137 26.79 0.92 20.51
C SER A 137 28.22 0.62 21.01
N ALA A 138 28.80 -0.51 20.64
CA ALA A 138 30.18 -0.85 20.99
C ALA A 138 31.21 0.09 20.33
N GLU A 139 30.99 0.43 19.06
CA GLU A 139 31.83 1.41 18.35
C GLU A 139 31.69 2.82 18.93
N ALA A 140 30.48 3.23 19.30
CA ALA A 140 30.24 4.52 19.96
C ALA A 140 31.00 4.59 21.29
N MET A 141 30.91 3.57 22.14
CA MET A 141 31.67 3.48 23.40
C MET A 141 33.19 3.54 23.17
N LYS A 142 33.68 2.89 22.11
CA LYS A 142 35.09 2.92 21.74
C LYS A 142 35.51 4.32 21.28
N ALA A 143 34.67 5.01 20.50
CA ALA A 143 34.91 6.38 20.07
C ALA A 143 34.96 7.35 21.26
N GLU A 144 34.04 7.23 22.21
CA GLU A 144 34.05 8.02 23.45
C GLU A 144 35.34 7.80 24.26
N LYS A 145 35.79 6.54 24.36
CA LYS A 145 37.07 6.22 25.01
C LYS A 145 38.25 6.90 24.34
N TRP A 146 38.35 6.82 23.01
CA TRP A 146 39.43 7.49 22.27
C TRP A 146 39.34 9.01 22.36
N GLN A 147 38.13 9.57 22.38
CA GLN A 147 37.92 11.00 22.57
C GLN A 147 38.43 11.46 23.93
N PHE A 148 38.18 10.68 24.98
CA PHE A 148 38.72 10.95 26.32
C PHE A 148 40.25 10.86 26.35
N GLU A 149 40.83 9.81 25.77
CA GLU A 149 42.29 9.64 25.71
C GLU A 149 42.97 10.76 24.91
N TYR A 150 42.39 11.15 23.77
CA TYR A 150 42.86 12.27 22.97
C TYR A 150 42.83 13.57 23.76
N LYS A 151 41.71 13.87 24.44
CA LYS A 151 41.60 15.08 25.27
C LYS A 151 42.65 15.12 26.37
N ASN A 152 42.84 14.00 27.09
CA ASN A 152 43.87 13.90 28.13
C ASN A 152 45.29 14.12 27.58
N LEU A 153 45.58 13.59 26.38
CA LEU A 153 46.87 13.79 25.74
C LEU A 153 47.05 15.23 25.26
N ASN A 154 46.00 15.84 24.72
CA ASN A 154 45.97 17.24 24.31
C ASN A 154 46.21 18.18 25.51
N ASP A 155 45.56 17.93 26.64
CA ASP A 155 45.74 18.73 27.86
C ASP A 155 47.19 18.66 28.38
N LYS A 156 47.85 17.49 28.27
CA LYS A 156 49.28 17.33 28.57
C LYS A 156 50.15 18.10 27.58
N TYR A 157 49.85 18.02 26.29
CA TYR A 157 50.56 18.75 25.25
C TYR A 157 50.46 20.27 25.45
N GLU A 158 49.27 20.79 25.74
CA GLU A 158 49.04 22.19 26.09
C GLU A 158 49.83 22.63 27.33
N THR A 159 49.95 21.77 28.33
CA THR A 159 50.76 22.05 29.52
C THR A 159 52.25 22.15 29.17
N LEU A 160 52.77 21.22 28.39
CA LEU A 160 54.17 21.23 27.92
C LEU A 160 54.45 22.43 27.00
N LEU A 161 53.50 22.83 26.14
CA LEU A 161 53.61 24.03 25.32
C LEU A 161 53.80 25.28 26.18
N LYS A 162 52.98 25.44 27.22
CA LYS A 162 53.10 26.57 28.16
C LYS A 162 54.44 26.56 28.91
N GLU A 163 54.93 25.39 29.31
CA GLU A 163 56.26 25.28 29.93
C GLU A 163 57.39 25.63 28.96
N ARG A 164 57.31 25.16 27.71
CA ARG A 164 58.24 25.55 26.65
C ARG A 164 58.27 27.06 26.43
N GLU A 165 57.09 27.70 26.37
CA GLU A 165 56.99 29.16 26.21
C GLU A 165 57.62 29.90 27.40
N LYS A 166 57.40 29.44 28.63
CA LYS A 166 58.04 29.99 29.83
C LYS A 166 59.57 29.88 29.77
N LEU A 167 60.10 28.70 29.43
CA LEU A 167 61.54 28.47 29.31
C LEU A 167 62.17 29.33 28.20
N ILE A 168 61.45 29.54 27.09
CA ILE A 168 61.87 30.47 26.03
C ILE A 168 61.94 31.91 26.58
N GLY A 169 60.92 32.35 27.32
CA GLY A 169 60.92 33.66 27.96
C GLY A 169 62.04 33.83 28.98
N GLU A 170 62.29 32.83 29.83
CA GLU A 170 63.41 32.83 30.78
C GLU A 170 64.76 32.87 30.07
N ARG A 171 64.93 32.07 29.00
CA ARG A 171 66.14 32.12 28.15
C ARG A 171 66.35 33.50 27.58
N ASP A 172 65.31 34.14 27.06
CA ASP A 172 65.42 35.46 26.43
C ASP A 172 65.74 36.55 27.44
N ALA A 173 65.13 36.51 28.63
CA ALA A 173 65.48 37.41 29.74
C ALA A 173 66.93 37.20 30.21
N LEU A 174 67.40 35.95 30.32
CA LEU A 174 68.80 35.66 30.65
C LEU A 174 69.76 36.14 29.56
N ARG A 175 69.38 36.01 28.29
CA ARG A 175 70.17 36.54 27.17
C ARG A 175 70.27 38.07 27.28
N GLU A 176 69.15 38.76 27.51
CA GLU A 176 69.09 40.21 27.66
C GLU A 176 69.98 40.67 28.84
N THR A 177 69.85 40.08 30.02
CA THR A 177 70.70 40.41 31.17
C THR A 177 72.19 40.13 30.92
N THR A 178 72.52 39.07 30.16
CA THR A 178 73.91 38.78 29.76
C THR A 178 74.45 39.83 28.79
N GLU A 179 73.62 40.28 27.85
CA GLU A 179 73.94 41.36 26.91
C GLU A 179 74.11 42.70 27.64
N GLU A 180 73.24 43.03 28.59
CA GLU A 180 73.35 44.22 29.45
C GLU A 180 74.63 44.20 30.29
N LEU A 181 74.94 43.07 30.93
CA LEU A 181 76.17 42.90 31.70
C LEU A 181 77.41 43.05 30.81
N ARG A 182 77.39 42.46 29.61
CA ARG A 182 78.48 42.61 28.63
C ARG A 182 78.65 44.06 28.20
N CYS A 183 77.55 44.77 27.93
CA CYS A 183 77.58 46.20 27.63
C CYS A 183 78.15 47.02 28.79
N ALA A 184 77.73 46.76 30.04
CA ALA A 184 78.29 47.39 31.23
C ALA A 184 79.79 47.09 31.41
N GLN A 185 80.22 45.87 31.11
CA GLN A 185 81.61 45.43 31.19
C GLN A 185 82.48 46.08 30.11
N VAL A 186 81.97 46.22 28.88
CA VAL A 186 82.63 46.97 27.80
C VAL A 186 82.69 48.45 28.13
N GLN A 187 81.63 49.03 28.71
CA GLN A 187 81.63 50.42 29.17
C GLN A 187 82.67 50.64 30.28
N GLN A 188 82.79 49.69 31.22
CA GLN A 188 83.80 49.70 32.27
C GLN A 188 85.22 49.49 31.71
N GLN A 189 85.42 48.58 30.76
CA GLN A 189 86.69 48.43 30.03
C GLN A 189 87.05 49.68 29.24
N CYS A 190 86.11 50.33 28.56
CA CYS A 190 86.34 51.58 27.85
C CYS A 190 86.72 52.73 28.80
N LEU A 191 86.16 52.78 30.01
CA LEU A 191 86.58 53.71 31.07
C LEU A 191 87.96 53.36 31.64
N THR A 192 88.35 52.08 31.66
CA THR A 192 89.67 51.61 32.14
C THR A 192 90.76 51.78 31.08
N ASP A 193 90.41 51.57 29.80
CA ASP A 193 91.24 51.84 28.61
C ASP A 193 91.31 53.33 28.31
N SER A 194 90.32 54.15 28.68
CA SER A 194 90.44 55.63 28.63
C SER A 194 91.44 56.19 29.64
N LEU A 195 91.91 55.38 30.60
CA LEU A 195 93.06 55.70 31.44
C LEU A 195 94.38 55.14 30.87
N SER A 196 94.35 54.43 29.73
CA SER A 196 95.52 53.79 29.11
C SER A 196 95.70 54.03 27.59
N ALA A 197 94.72 54.60 26.89
CA ALA A 197 94.81 54.94 25.47
C ALA A 197 93.85 56.09 25.12
N GLU A 198 94.43 57.20 24.67
CA GLU A 198 93.68 58.30 24.07
C GLU A 198 93.11 57.91 22.69
N SER A 199 91.95 58.50 22.39
CA SER A 199 91.42 58.82 21.06
C SER A 199 90.50 57.83 20.35
N GLY A 200 89.36 58.35 19.90
CA GLY A 200 88.77 57.95 18.62
C GLY A 200 87.30 57.54 18.65
N ALA A 201 86.41 58.51 18.43
CA ALA A 201 85.01 58.29 18.11
C ALA A 201 84.84 57.43 16.83
N VAL A 202 84.18 56.27 16.95
CA VAL A 202 83.68 55.50 15.80
C VAL A 202 82.28 54.98 16.12
N GLY A 203 81.28 55.83 15.91
CA GLY A 203 79.90 55.42 15.73
C GLY A 203 79.54 55.62 14.26
N SER A 204 79.08 54.55 13.59
CA SER A 204 78.49 54.54 12.23
C SER A 204 79.35 53.97 11.08
N LEU A 205 80.04 52.84 11.26
CA LEU A 205 80.57 52.03 10.14
C LEU A 205 79.66 50.84 9.76
N ALA A 206 78.68 50.47 10.60
CA ALA A 206 77.89 49.25 10.41
C ALA A 206 76.80 49.36 9.31
N ALA A 207 76.40 50.56 8.91
CA ALA A 207 75.41 50.76 7.84
C ALA A 207 76.04 50.66 6.43
N GLU A 208 77.36 50.74 6.30
CA GLU A 208 78.06 50.86 5.02
C GLU A 208 78.72 49.55 4.53
N ILE A 209 78.72 48.48 5.35
CA ILE A 209 79.43 47.21 5.08
C ILE A 209 78.59 46.19 4.29
N MET A 210 77.40 46.53 3.79
CA MET A 210 76.73 45.64 2.82
C MET A 210 77.10 46.02 1.38
N PRO A 211 77.75 45.11 0.61
CA PRO A 211 77.98 45.31 -0.81
C PRO A 211 76.69 45.69 -1.53
N THR A 212 76.75 46.70 -2.40
CA THR A 212 75.62 47.20 -3.19
C THR A 212 74.90 46.08 -3.96
N GLU A 213 75.65 45.09 -4.45
CA GLU A 213 75.09 43.95 -5.19
C GLU A 213 74.22 43.03 -4.31
N LEU A 214 74.55 42.92 -3.01
CA LEU A 214 73.75 42.14 -2.05
C LEU A 214 72.44 42.86 -1.69
N ARG A 215 72.44 44.20 -1.66
CA ARG A 215 71.19 44.96 -1.45
C ARG A 215 70.24 44.83 -2.64
N ASP A 216 70.75 44.96 -3.86
CA ASP A 216 69.93 44.85 -5.08
C ASP A 216 69.35 43.45 -5.27
N THR A 217 70.10 42.40 -4.93
CA THR A 217 69.60 41.02 -4.95
C THR A 217 68.51 40.78 -3.91
N VAL A 218 68.65 41.30 -2.69
CA VAL A 218 67.61 41.22 -1.66
C VAL A 218 66.33 41.92 -2.09
N VAL A 219 66.42 43.12 -2.69
CA VAL A 219 65.25 43.86 -3.19
C VAL A 219 64.55 43.10 -4.32
N ARG A 220 65.29 42.54 -5.30
CA ARG A 220 64.69 41.70 -6.34
C ARG A 220 64.00 40.47 -5.77
N LEU A 221 64.63 39.76 -4.84
CA LEU A 221 64.05 38.58 -4.19
C LEU A 221 62.83 38.95 -3.34
N GLN A 222 62.80 40.13 -2.72
CA GLN A 222 61.61 40.63 -2.02
C GLN A 222 60.45 40.94 -2.98
N GLN A 223 60.74 41.54 -4.13
CA GLN A 223 59.74 41.77 -5.17
C GLN A 223 59.23 40.45 -5.79
N GLU A 224 60.13 39.49 -6.04
CA GLU A 224 59.77 38.16 -6.52
C GLU A 224 58.91 37.40 -5.50
N ASN A 225 59.29 37.40 -4.22
CA ASN A 225 58.45 36.82 -3.15
C ASN A 225 57.07 37.49 -3.09
N LYS A 226 57.00 38.81 -3.21
CA LYS A 226 55.73 39.53 -3.23
C LYS A 226 54.86 39.09 -4.41
N THR A 227 55.45 38.91 -5.60
CA THR A 227 54.71 38.39 -6.75
C THR A 227 54.26 36.95 -6.59
N LEU A 228 55.10 36.09 -5.99
CA LEU A 228 54.77 34.69 -5.71
C LEU A 228 53.63 34.57 -4.70
N CYS A 229 53.60 35.39 -3.64
CA CYS A 229 52.49 35.40 -2.68
C CYS A 229 51.15 35.74 -3.35
N VAL A 230 51.11 36.78 -4.20
CA VAL A 230 49.88 37.15 -4.93
C VAL A 230 49.47 36.04 -5.90
N GLN A 231 50.44 35.36 -6.51
CA GLN A 231 50.17 34.24 -7.40
C GLN A 231 49.61 33.03 -6.64
N GLU A 232 50.15 32.70 -5.45
CA GLU A 232 49.64 31.65 -4.56
C GLU A 232 48.18 31.94 -4.16
N GLU A 233 47.87 33.18 -3.76
CA GLU A 233 46.50 33.59 -3.42
C GLU A 233 45.54 33.42 -4.60
N SER A 234 45.98 33.78 -5.82
CA SER A 234 45.18 33.57 -7.04
C SER A 234 44.92 32.09 -7.35
N TYR A 235 45.91 31.22 -7.08
CA TYR A 235 45.73 29.77 -7.24
C TYR A 235 44.82 29.18 -6.17
N ARG A 236 44.94 29.62 -4.91
CA ARG A 236 44.02 29.22 -3.84
C ARG A 236 42.58 29.61 -4.17
N HIS A 237 42.36 30.84 -4.62
CA HIS A 237 41.02 31.27 -4.98
C HIS A 237 40.42 30.45 -6.14
N ARG A 238 41.22 30.15 -7.17
CA ARG A 238 40.80 29.24 -8.26
C ARG A 238 40.51 27.83 -7.77
N GLN A 239 41.28 27.33 -6.81
CA GLN A 239 41.05 26.01 -6.22
C GLN A 239 39.73 25.98 -5.43
N GLU A 240 39.44 27.00 -4.63
CA GLU A 240 38.18 27.15 -3.89
C GLU A 240 36.97 27.27 -4.81
N GLU A 241 37.10 28.02 -5.91
CA GLU A 241 36.05 28.17 -6.92
C GLU A 241 35.75 26.83 -7.61
N LEU A 242 36.78 26.10 -8.06
CA LEU A 242 36.62 24.77 -8.65
C LEU A 242 36.03 23.77 -7.66
N GLN A 243 36.41 23.85 -6.38
CA GLN A 243 35.86 22.99 -5.34
C GLN A 243 34.37 23.28 -5.12
N THR A 244 33.97 24.54 -5.10
CA THR A 244 32.56 24.95 -5.01
C THR A 244 31.76 24.45 -6.22
N GLN A 245 32.28 24.61 -7.44
CA GLN A 245 31.63 24.11 -8.66
C GLN A 245 31.48 22.58 -8.66
N LEU A 246 32.48 21.86 -8.14
CA LEU A 246 32.41 20.40 -7.99
C LEU A 246 31.32 20.01 -6.99
N GLU A 247 31.23 20.68 -5.84
CA GLU A 247 30.18 20.44 -4.84
C GLU A 247 28.78 20.72 -5.39
N ASP A 248 28.59 21.81 -6.12
CA ASP A 248 27.30 22.15 -6.73
C ASP A 248 26.90 21.16 -7.83
N SER A 249 27.86 20.73 -8.65
CA SER A 249 27.65 19.66 -9.64
C SER A 249 27.25 18.35 -8.96
N GLN A 250 27.92 17.98 -7.86
CA GLN A 250 27.61 16.78 -7.07
C GLN A 250 26.22 16.86 -6.43
N ARG A 251 25.82 18.02 -5.89
CA ARG A 251 24.47 18.24 -5.33
C ARG A 251 23.39 18.11 -6.40
N SER A 252 23.62 18.69 -7.58
CA SER A 252 22.74 18.57 -8.74
C SER A 252 22.60 17.11 -9.18
N GLN A 253 23.73 16.40 -9.29
CA GLN A 253 23.76 14.97 -9.65
C GLN A 253 22.97 14.11 -8.65
N ASN A 254 23.18 14.30 -7.35
CA ASN A 254 22.44 13.58 -6.32
C ASN A 254 20.92 13.86 -6.39
N THR A 255 20.54 15.09 -6.71
CA THR A 255 19.12 15.47 -6.90
C THR A 255 18.51 14.77 -8.12
N LEU A 256 19.24 14.74 -9.24
CA LEU A 256 18.80 14.03 -10.44
C LEU A 256 18.74 12.51 -10.23
N GLU A 257 19.71 11.92 -9.51
CA GLU A 257 19.73 10.49 -9.20
C GLU A 257 18.54 10.09 -8.32
N THR A 258 18.22 10.89 -7.32
CA THR A 258 17.04 10.66 -6.47
C THR A 258 15.73 10.78 -7.25
N GLN A 259 15.60 11.77 -8.14
CA GLN A 259 14.45 11.90 -9.04
C GLN A 259 14.34 10.72 -10.01
N ASN A 260 15.46 10.27 -10.59
CA ASN A 260 15.49 9.15 -11.52
C ASN A 260 15.06 7.84 -10.81
N ARG A 261 15.57 7.61 -9.59
CA ARG A 261 15.14 6.48 -8.76
C ARG A 261 13.63 6.50 -8.49
N LEU A 262 13.05 7.66 -8.16
CA LEU A 262 11.61 7.81 -7.93
C LEU A 262 10.80 7.56 -9.22
N SER A 263 11.24 8.12 -10.34
CA SER A 263 10.61 7.89 -11.64
C SER A 263 10.63 6.41 -12.03
N GLN A 264 11.75 5.73 -11.77
CA GLN A 264 11.88 4.30 -12.07
C GLN A 264 10.98 3.44 -11.15
N GLN A 265 10.80 3.83 -9.89
CA GLN A 265 9.82 3.21 -8.99
C GLN A 265 8.39 3.37 -9.54
N GLN A 266 8.01 4.59 -9.94
CA GLN A 266 6.70 4.85 -10.53
C GLN A 266 6.45 4.05 -11.81
N ILE A 267 7.45 3.92 -12.68
CA ILE A 267 7.37 3.10 -13.89
C ILE A 267 7.13 1.64 -13.50
N SER A 268 7.88 1.10 -12.52
CA SER A 268 7.72 -0.28 -12.08
C SER A 268 6.32 -0.56 -11.48
N GLU A 269 5.76 0.38 -10.71
CA GLU A 269 4.41 0.28 -10.16
C GLU A 269 3.34 0.30 -11.25
N LEU A 270 3.46 1.21 -12.22
CA LEU A 270 2.55 1.27 -13.37
C LEU A 270 2.64 0.02 -14.23
N SER A 271 3.84 -0.51 -14.47
CA SER A 271 4.03 -1.77 -15.21
C SER A 271 3.38 -2.95 -14.48
N ALA A 272 3.53 -3.05 -13.16
CA ALA A 272 2.87 -4.10 -12.37
C ALA A 272 1.34 -4.00 -12.45
N LEU A 273 0.78 -2.78 -12.38
CA LEU A 273 -0.66 -2.57 -12.53
C LEU A 273 -1.16 -2.97 -13.92
N VAL A 274 -0.41 -2.64 -14.97
CA VAL A 274 -0.75 -3.05 -16.35
C VAL A 274 -0.71 -4.57 -16.49
N GLU A 275 0.28 -5.25 -15.92
CA GLU A 275 0.35 -6.71 -15.93
C GLU A 275 -0.82 -7.37 -15.17
N GLU A 276 -1.25 -6.79 -14.05
CA GLU A 276 -2.38 -7.28 -13.28
C GLU A 276 -3.70 -7.11 -14.03
N LEU A 277 -3.90 -5.96 -14.69
CA LEU A 277 -5.05 -5.73 -15.56
C LEU A 277 -5.05 -6.68 -16.78
N GLN A 278 -3.89 -6.94 -17.38
CA GLN A 278 -3.77 -7.92 -18.46
C GLN A 278 -4.11 -9.34 -17.99
N ARG A 279 -3.66 -9.74 -16.80
CA ARG A 279 -4.04 -11.03 -16.18
C ARG A 279 -5.54 -11.13 -15.92
N ALA A 280 -6.14 -10.09 -15.34
CA ALA A 280 -7.57 -10.06 -15.07
C ALA A 280 -8.39 -10.17 -16.37
N LEU A 281 -7.95 -9.52 -17.45
CA LEU A 281 -8.60 -9.61 -18.76
C LEU A 281 -8.49 -11.02 -19.35
N GLN A 282 -7.31 -11.64 -19.27
CA GLN A 282 -7.09 -13.00 -19.78
C GLN A 282 -7.87 -14.06 -18.98
N GLU A 283 -8.04 -13.85 -17.68
CA GLU A 283 -8.92 -14.68 -16.85
C GLU A 283 -10.40 -14.52 -17.23
N GLN A 284 -10.84 -13.35 -17.69
CA GLN A 284 -12.19 -13.17 -18.21
C GLN A 284 -12.38 -13.83 -19.57
N ASP A 285 -11.40 -13.73 -20.48
CA ASP A 285 -11.47 -14.40 -21.79
C ASP A 285 -11.49 -15.93 -21.64
N SER A 286 -10.72 -16.49 -20.70
CA SER A 286 -10.72 -17.94 -20.39
C SER A 286 -12.04 -18.47 -19.83
N LYS A 287 -12.89 -17.59 -19.28
CA LYS A 287 -14.24 -17.92 -18.80
C LYS A 287 -15.32 -17.75 -19.87
N THR A 288 -15.01 -17.09 -20.98
CA THR A 288 -15.94 -16.88 -22.10
C THR A 288 -15.79 -17.88 -23.25
N GLU A 289 -14.77 -18.76 -23.23
CA GLU A 289 -14.64 -19.83 -24.23
C GLU A 289 -15.58 -21.02 -24.00
N ASP A 290 -16.32 -21.07 -22.89
CA ASP A 290 -17.26 -22.16 -22.56
C ASP A 290 -18.72 -21.87 -22.97
N VAL A 291 -18.92 -21.13 -24.08
CA VAL A 291 -20.24 -20.78 -24.62
C VAL A 291 -20.42 -21.38 -26.02
N THR A 292 -20.41 -22.71 -26.10
CA THR A 292 -20.87 -23.48 -27.27
C THR A 292 -21.91 -24.54 -26.90
N ALA A 293 -22.88 -24.18 -26.06
CA ALA A 293 -23.96 -25.09 -25.64
C ALA A 293 -25.36 -24.44 -25.63
N VAL A 294 -25.67 -23.59 -26.62
CA VAL A 294 -26.95 -22.84 -26.66
C VAL A 294 -28.08 -23.55 -27.42
N THR A 295 -27.86 -24.71 -28.03
CA THR A 295 -28.89 -25.38 -28.86
C THR A 295 -29.73 -26.47 -28.17
N ILE A 296 -29.56 -26.73 -26.86
CA ILE A 296 -30.34 -27.78 -26.14
C ILE A 296 -31.26 -27.20 -25.04
N LEU A 297 -31.26 -25.89 -24.80
CA LEU A 297 -31.94 -25.26 -23.66
C LEU A 297 -33.29 -24.60 -24.00
N SER A 298 -34.15 -25.28 -24.78
CA SER A 298 -35.55 -24.83 -24.95
C SER A 298 -36.52 -25.64 -24.08
N ASP A 299 -36.31 -26.95 -23.94
CA ASP A 299 -37.31 -27.82 -23.30
C ASP A 299 -37.04 -28.08 -21.81
N THR A 300 -35.82 -27.83 -21.32
CA THR A 300 -35.44 -27.99 -19.90
C THR A 300 -35.65 -26.71 -19.06
N LEU A 301 -35.88 -25.56 -19.71
CA LEU A 301 -35.94 -24.25 -19.04
C LEU A 301 -37.26 -24.07 -18.26
N CYS A 302 -38.35 -24.71 -18.68
CA CYS A 302 -39.65 -24.60 -18.00
C CYS A 302 -39.66 -25.28 -16.61
N VAL A 303 -38.99 -26.43 -16.48
CA VAL A 303 -38.93 -27.20 -15.22
C VAL A 303 -37.89 -26.60 -14.25
N CYS A 304 -36.73 -26.16 -14.77
CA CYS A 304 -35.70 -25.51 -13.96
C CYS A 304 -36.16 -24.18 -13.36
N VAL A 305 -36.91 -23.36 -14.10
CA VAL A 305 -37.40 -22.06 -13.58
C VAL A 305 -38.38 -22.27 -12.43
N CYS A 306 -39.23 -23.30 -12.46
CA CYS A 306 -40.20 -23.57 -11.38
C CYS A 306 -39.52 -24.08 -10.10
N VAL A 307 -38.58 -25.03 -10.21
CA VAL A 307 -37.83 -25.56 -9.06
C VAL A 307 -36.88 -24.51 -8.48
N CYS A 308 -36.22 -23.71 -9.33
CA CYS A 308 -35.34 -22.63 -8.90
C CYS A 308 -36.12 -21.53 -8.16
N LEU A 309 -37.32 -21.15 -8.61
CA LEU A 309 -38.15 -20.16 -7.89
C LEU A 309 -38.58 -20.67 -6.49
N CYS A 310 -38.96 -21.94 -6.37
CA CYS A 310 -39.34 -22.53 -5.08
C CYS A 310 -38.16 -22.65 -4.11
N VAL A 311 -36.98 -23.05 -4.60
CA VAL A 311 -35.75 -23.14 -3.80
C VAL A 311 -35.31 -21.73 -3.37
N CYS A 312 -35.31 -20.75 -4.27
CA CYS A 312 -34.98 -19.35 -3.96
C CYS A 312 -35.90 -18.74 -2.88
N VAL A 313 -37.21 -19.00 -2.92
CA VAL A 313 -38.16 -18.53 -1.89
C VAL A 313 -37.90 -19.21 -0.53
N SER A 314 -37.53 -20.50 -0.52
CA SER A 314 -37.21 -21.21 0.72
C SER A 314 -35.89 -20.75 1.35
N VAL A 315 -34.87 -20.49 0.53
CA VAL A 315 -33.57 -19.96 0.95
C VAL A 315 -33.70 -18.53 1.45
N ALA A 316 -34.50 -17.68 0.78
CA ALA A 316 -34.79 -16.33 1.23
C ALA A 316 -35.44 -16.31 2.62
N LYS A 317 -36.45 -17.15 2.86
CA LYS A 317 -37.06 -17.28 4.20
C LYS A 317 -36.05 -17.74 5.25
N LYS A 318 -35.13 -18.64 4.89
CA LYS A 318 -34.11 -19.12 5.83
C LYS A 318 -33.07 -18.04 6.15
N ILE A 319 -32.74 -17.20 5.18
CA ILE A 319 -31.88 -16.03 5.39
C ILE A 319 -32.56 -15.05 6.33
N ASP A 320 -33.85 -14.76 6.13
CA ASP A 320 -34.62 -13.87 7.01
C ASP A 320 -34.68 -14.38 8.47
N GLU A 321 -34.94 -15.68 8.66
CA GLU A 321 -34.91 -16.32 9.99
C GLU A 321 -33.53 -16.19 10.66
N LEU A 322 -32.45 -16.45 9.92
CA LEU A 322 -31.09 -16.36 10.44
C LEU A 322 -30.71 -14.92 10.77
N GLN A 323 -31.13 -13.94 9.96
CA GLN A 323 -30.94 -12.52 10.23
C GLN A 323 -31.69 -12.07 11.49
N GLU A 324 -32.90 -12.59 11.73
CA GLU A 324 -33.67 -12.29 12.94
C GLU A 324 -33.02 -12.89 14.19
N ILE A 325 -32.52 -14.13 14.11
CA ILE A 325 -31.75 -14.76 15.19
C ILE A 325 -30.47 -13.98 15.49
N LEU A 326 -29.75 -13.53 14.47
CA LEU A 326 -28.54 -12.72 14.63
C LEU A 326 -28.86 -11.40 15.33
N LYS A 327 -29.89 -10.66 14.88
CA LYS A 327 -30.35 -9.42 15.54
C LYS A 327 -30.72 -9.64 16.99
N LYS A 328 -31.39 -10.76 17.31
CA LYS A 328 -31.72 -11.12 18.69
C LYS A 328 -30.48 -11.39 19.53
N LYS A 329 -29.46 -12.07 18.97
CA LYS A 329 -28.19 -12.33 19.64
C LYS A 329 -27.38 -11.05 19.87
N ASP A 330 -27.38 -10.12 18.92
CA ASP A 330 -26.72 -8.81 19.08
C ASP A 330 -27.38 -8.00 20.19
N GLU A 331 -28.71 -8.00 20.26
CA GLU A 331 -29.46 -7.33 21.30
C GLU A 331 -29.21 -7.96 22.69
N ASP A 332 -29.14 -9.29 22.77
CA ASP A 332 -28.77 -9.99 24.02
C ASP A 332 -27.31 -9.69 24.43
N MET A 333 -26.41 -9.55 23.46
CA MET A 333 -25.02 -9.14 23.71
C MET A 333 -24.94 -7.72 24.25
N ARG A 334 -25.68 -6.76 23.67
CA ARG A 334 -25.78 -5.39 24.20
C ARG A 334 -26.31 -5.38 25.63
N ARG A 335 -27.36 -6.15 25.93
CA ARG A 335 -27.88 -6.26 27.31
C ARG A 335 -26.88 -6.88 28.28
N MET A 336 -26.06 -7.84 27.83
CA MET A 336 -24.96 -8.38 28.61
C MET A 336 -23.90 -7.31 28.87
N GLU A 337 -23.48 -6.56 27.85
CA GLU A 337 -22.52 -5.46 27.97
C GLU A 337 -23.00 -4.37 28.94
N ASP A 338 -24.26 -3.96 28.85
CA ASP A 338 -24.83 -2.97 29.76
C ASP A 338 -24.90 -3.46 31.20
N ARG A 339 -25.20 -4.75 31.41
CA ARG A 339 -25.11 -5.37 32.74
C ARG A 339 -23.68 -5.38 33.26
N TYR A 340 -22.71 -5.76 32.44
CA TYR A 340 -21.29 -5.71 32.80
C TYR A 340 -20.83 -4.29 33.13
N LYS A 341 -21.20 -3.29 32.32
CA LYS A 341 -20.90 -1.88 32.61
C LYS A 341 -21.44 -1.46 33.98
N ARG A 342 -22.69 -1.79 34.31
CA ARG A 342 -23.28 -1.50 35.63
C ARG A 342 -22.55 -2.23 36.76
N TYR A 343 -22.15 -3.49 36.59
CA TYR A 343 -21.37 -4.20 37.61
C TYR A 343 -20.00 -3.56 37.83
N VAL A 344 -19.33 -3.16 36.76
CA VAL A 344 -18.04 -2.47 36.82
C VAL A 344 -18.19 -1.09 37.46
N GLU A 345 -19.24 -0.34 37.15
CA GLU A 345 -19.54 0.94 37.79
C GLU A 345 -19.86 0.78 39.28
N LYS A 346 -20.65 -0.24 39.66
CA LYS A 346 -20.89 -0.58 41.06
C LYS A 346 -19.60 -0.95 41.79
N ALA A 347 -18.71 -1.72 41.15
CA ALA A 347 -17.40 -2.03 41.72
C ALA A 347 -16.55 -0.75 41.89
N ARG A 348 -16.54 0.16 40.91
CA ARG A 348 -15.85 1.45 41.02
C ARG A 348 -16.42 2.32 42.14
N THR A 349 -17.74 2.38 42.31
CA THR A 349 -18.35 3.17 43.40
C THR A 349 -18.07 2.57 44.76
N VAL A 350 -18.11 1.23 44.91
CA VAL A 350 -17.72 0.53 46.15
C VAL A 350 -16.25 0.79 46.49
N ILE A 351 -15.34 0.69 45.52
CA ILE A 351 -13.91 1.03 45.72
C ILE A 351 -13.78 2.50 46.18
N LYS A 352 -14.53 3.41 45.56
CA LYS A 352 -14.52 4.84 45.89
C LYS A 352 -15.11 5.16 47.27
N THR A 353 -16.07 4.39 47.77
CA THR A 353 -16.65 4.56 49.11
C THR A 353 -15.82 3.88 50.20
N LEU A 354 -15.10 2.80 49.88
CA LEU A 354 -14.22 2.10 50.81
C LEU A 354 -12.87 2.82 51.02
N ASP A 355 -12.43 3.64 50.06
CA ASP A 355 -11.18 4.41 50.20
C ASP A 355 -11.31 5.88 49.73
N PRO A 356 -11.93 6.77 50.53
CA PRO A 356 -12.11 8.18 50.17
C PRO A 356 -10.81 9.00 50.16
N LYS A 357 -9.68 8.44 50.60
CA LYS A 357 -8.38 9.14 50.67
C LYS A 357 -7.48 8.95 49.44
N GLN A 358 -7.83 8.09 48.49
CA GLN A 358 -7.12 7.98 47.22
C GLN A 358 -7.71 8.93 46.15
N LYS A 359 -7.93 10.20 46.51
CA LYS A 359 -7.93 11.25 45.49
C LYS A 359 -6.49 11.35 44.97
N SER A 360 -6.32 11.10 43.67
CA SER A 360 -5.07 11.04 42.91
C SER A 360 -4.13 9.87 43.21
N SER A 361 -4.56 8.63 42.92
CA SER A 361 -3.59 7.70 42.32
C SER A 361 -3.66 7.92 40.82
N ALA A 362 -2.56 8.42 40.26
CA ALA A 362 -2.36 8.56 38.84
C ALA A 362 -2.89 7.33 38.09
N VAL A 363 -3.59 7.57 36.99
CA VAL A 363 -3.81 6.54 35.97
C VAL A 363 -2.46 5.83 35.79
N PRO A 364 -2.35 4.49 35.95
CA PRO A 364 -1.08 3.79 35.86
C PRO A 364 -0.34 4.27 34.61
N ALA A 365 0.95 4.55 34.71
CA ALA A 365 1.72 5.15 33.62
C ALA A 365 1.52 4.39 32.30
N GLU A 366 1.34 3.07 32.35
CA GLU A 366 0.97 2.21 31.23
C GLU A 366 -0.40 2.54 30.60
N VAL A 367 -1.43 2.84 31.40
CA VAL A 367 -2.75 3.20 30.89
C VAL A 367 -2.76 4.63 30.30
N GLN A 368 -1.93 5.54 30.83
CA GLN A 368 -1.67 6.85 30.22
C GLN A 368 -0.93 6.71 28.88
N VAL A 369 0.11 5.88 28.84
CA VAL A 369 0.86 5.58 27.61
C VAL A 369 -0.03 4.93 26.57
N LEU A 370 -0.85 3.95 26.95
CA LEU A 370 -1.79 3.29 26.04
C LEU A 370 -2.87 4.24 25.55
N LYS A 371 -3.37 5.17 26.39
CA LYS A 371 -4.27 6.25 25.93
C LYS A 371 -3.58 7.18 24.94
N ASN A 372 -2.34 7.55 25.19
CA ASN A 372 -1.58 8.42 24.28
C ASN A 372 -1.31 7.71 22.94
N GLN A 373 -0.94 6.43 22.97
CA GLN A 373 -0.79 5.61 21.77
C GLN A 373 -2.12 5.45 21.01
N LEU A 374 -3.24 5.27 21.70
CA LEU A 374 -4.56 5.15 21.08
C LEU A 374 -4.97 6.47 20.41
N THR A 375 -4.80 7.60 21.09
CA THR A 375 -5.10 8.92 20.53
C THR A 375 -4.18 9.31 19.37
N GLU A 376 -2.93 8.86 19.37
CA GLU A 376 -2.00 9.03 18.25
C GLU A 376 -2.37 8.14 17.06
N LYS A 377 -2.80 6.90 17.31
CA LYS A 377 -3.34 6.00 16.28
C LYS A 377 -4.63 6.55 15.68
N ASP A 378 -5.54 7.09 16.49
CA ASP A 378 -6.78 7.71 16.02
C ASP A 378 -6.49 8.95 15.17
N ARG A 379 -5.52 9.79 15.55
CA ARG A 379 -5.06 10.92 14.71
C ARG A 379 -4.48 10.43 13.38
N LYS A 380 -3.70 9.34 13.40
CA LYS A 380 -3.13 8.77 12.18
C LYS A 380 -4.20 8.17 11.27
N ILE A 381 -5.22 7.54 11.84
CA ILE A 381 -6.40 7.04 11.12
C ILE A 381 -7.13 8.22 10.47
N GLN A 382 -7.46 9.27 11.23
CA GLN A 382 -8.12 10.46 10.67
C GLN A 382 -7.31 11.11 9.53
N HIS A 383 -5.98 11.20 9.68
CA HIS A 383 -5.12 11.73 8.62
C HIS A 383 -5.04 10.80 7.39
N LEU A 384 -5.14 9.48 7.58
CA LEU A 384 -5.20 8.51 6.49
C LEU A 384 -6.57 8.55 5.79
N GLU A 385 -7.66 8.70 6.54
CA GLU A 385 -9.01 8.85 6.01
C GLU A 385 -9.15 10.13 5.19
N VAL A 386 -8.65 11.26 5.68
CA VAL A 386 -8.64 12.54 4.93
C VAL A 386 -7.77 12.45 3.67
N ARG A 387 -6.62 11.77 3.72
CA ARG A 387 -5.83 11.52 2.51
C ARG A 387 -6.55 10.58 1.56
N HIS A 388 -7.19 9.53 2.05
CA HIS A 388 -7.90 8.57 1.21
C HIS A 388 -9.07 9.25 0.50
N THR A 389 -9.85 10.07 1.20
CA THR A 389 -10.94 10.85 0.59
C THR A 389 -10.39 11.86 -0.42
N HIS A 390 -9.30 12.57 -0.11
CA HIS A 390 -8.67 13.49 -1.07
C HIS A 390 -8.15 12.75 -2.32
N THR A 391 -7.48 11.62 -2.16
CA THR A 391 -7.02 10.79 -3.29
C THR A 391 -8.19 10.20 -4.08
N GLN A 392 -9.31 9.87 -3.43
CA GLN A 392 -10.50 9.35 -4.08
C GLN A 392 -11.22 10.47 -4.85
N THR A 393 -11.28 11.69 -4.32
CA THR A 393 -11.82 12.86 -5.05
C THR A 393 -10.92 13.25 -6.22
N ASP A 394 -9.60 13.17 -6.06
CA ASP A 394 -8.64 13.50 -7.12
C ASP A 394 -8.66 12.43 -8.21
N SER A 395 -8.77 11.15 -7.84
CA SER A 395 -8.95 10.02 -8.77
C SER A 395 -10.27 10.13 -9.53
N ALA A 396 -11.37 10.46 -8.87
CA ALA A 396 -12.66 10.70 -9.52
C ALA A 396 -12.60 11.91 -10.47
N SER A 397 -11.90 12.99 -10.08
CA SER A 397 -11.71 14.18 -10.90
C SER A 397 -10.83 13.90 -12.12
N LEU A 398 -9.75 13.13 -11.95
CA LEU A 398 -8.89 12.66 -13.05
C LEU A 398 -9.65 11.73 -14.00
N SER A 399 -10.44 10.80 -13.48
CA SER A 399 -11.29 9.91 -14.29
C SER A 399 -12.35 10.70 -15.07
N LEU A 400 -12.90 11.76 -14.49
CA LEU A 400 -13.84 12.65 -15.17
C LEU A 400 -13.14 13.46 -16.29
N CYS A 401 -11.94 13.99 -16.03
CA CYS A 401 -11.16 14.69 -17.04
C CYS A 401 -10.73 13.77 -18.19
N VAL A 402 -10.30 12.55 -17.90
CA VAL A 402 -9.92 11.56 -18.92
C VAL A 402 -11.13 11.13 -19.74
N SER A 403 -12.28 10.87 -19.12
CA SER A 403 -13.50 10.51 -19.86
C SER A 403 -14.01 11.66 -20.75
N GLN A 404 -13.98 12.91 -20.27
CA GLN A 404 -14.28 14.08 -21.08
C GLN A 404 -13.27 14.29 -22.21
N GLY A 405 -11.97 14.09 -21.95
CA GLY A 405 -10.92 14.14 -22.95
C GLY A 405 -11.12 13.10 -24.06
N MET A 406 -11.43 11.85 -23.68
CA MET A 406 -11.75 10.78 -24.62
C MET A 406 -13.01 11.10 -25.45
N ALA A 407 -14.06 11.65 -24.84
CA ALA A 407 -15.26 12.07 -25.55
C ALA A 407 -14.98 13.20 -26.56
N LEU A 408 -14.13 14.17 -26.21
CA LEU A 408 -13.70 15.22 -27.13
C LEU A 408 -12.83 14.66 -28.27
N HIS A 409 -11.90 13.74 -27.97
CA HIS A 409 -11.10 13.05 -28.98
C HIS A 409 -11.96 12.22 -29.93
N GLN A 410 -12.98 11.52 -29.42
CA GLN A 410 -13.91 10.74 -30.22
C GLN A 410 -14.80 11.64 -31.08
N LYS A 411 -15.20 12.82 -30.58
CA LYS A 411 -15.92 13.83 -31.36
C LYS A 411 -15.05 14.42 -32.47
N VAL A 412 -13.79 14.75 -32.19
CA VAL A 412 -12.82 15.22 -33.20
C VAL A 412 -12.47 14.12 -34.20
N ALA A 413 -12.35 12.87 -33.77
CA ALA A 413 -12.12 11.73 -34.65
C ALA A 413 -13.35 11.42 -35.52
N GLY A 414 -14.56 11.57 -34.99
CA GLY A 414 -15.81 11.49 -35.73
C GLY A 414 -15.97 12.59 -36.77
N GLU A 415 -15.60 13.83 -36.43
CA GLU A 415 -15.56 14.96 -37.38
C GLU A 415 -14.50 14.79 -38.47
N ARG A 416 -13.39 14.08 -38.19
CA ARG A 416 -12.39 13.67 -39.19
C ARG A 416 -12.83 12.47 -40.04
N SER A 417 -13.79 11.67 -39.58
CA SER A 417 -14.29 10.47 -40.25
C SER A 417 -15.61 10.69 -41.01
N GLY A 418 -16.16 11.91 -40.99
CA GLY A 418 -17.28 12.29 -41.85
C GLY A 418 -16.90 12.24 -43.34
N PRO A 419 -17.85 12.02 -44.28
CA PRO A 419 -17.56 11.64 -45.66
C PRO A 419 -16.97 12.76 -46.56
N GLY A 420 -16.35 13.79 -45.97
CA GLY A 420 -15.88 14.97 -46.69
C GLY A 420 -14.58 15.60 -46.16
N SER A 421 -13.76 14.89 -45.37
CA SER A 421 -12.51 15.46 -44.83
C SER A 421 -11.26 14.90 -45.54
N ALA A 422 -10.50 15.79 -46.18
CA ALA A 422 -9.26 15.50 -46.90
C ALA A 422 -8.17 14.92 -45.96
N PRO A 423 -7.24 14.09 -46.47
CA PRO A 423 -6.24 13.42 -45.63
C PRO A 423 -5.36 14.44 -44.90
N ALA A 424 -5.20 14.22 -43.59
CA ALA A 424 -4.42 15.07 -42.70
C ALA A 424 -2.99 15.28 -43.22
N GLN A 425 -2.66 16.50 -43.61
CA GLN A 425 -1.33 16.87 -44.07
C GLN A 425 -0.36 17.04 -42.88
N SER A 426 0.88 16.53 -43.01
CA SER A 426 1.91 16.74 -41.99
C SER A 426 2.26 18.23 -41.88
N PHE A 427 2.69 18.68 -40.69
CA PHE A 427 3.04 20.08 -40.41
C PHE A 427 4.00 20.68 -41.44
N LEU A 428 4.94 19.88 -41.96
CA LEU A 428 5.87 20.28 -43.03
C LEU A 428 5.18 20.45 -44.40
N ALA A 429 4.17 19.64 -44.72
CA ALA A 429 3.38 19.80 -45.93
C ALA A 429 2.50 21.07 -45.85
N GLN A 430 1.92 21.34 -44.69
CA GLN A 430 1.15 22.56 -44.44
C GLN A 430 2.06 23.79 -44.54
N GLN A 431 3.26 23.76 -43.93
CA GLN A 431 4.23 24.85 -44.02
C GLN A 431 4.67 25.12 -45.47
N ARG A 432 4.85 24.07 -46.29
CA ARG A 432 5.18 24.20 -47.72
C ARG A 432 4.06 24.88 -48.52
N GLN A 433 2.81 24.53 -48.29
CA GLN A 433 1.66 25.17 -48.94
C GLN A 433 1.52 26.64 -48.57
N TRP A 434 1.69 27.00 -47.29
CA TRP A 434 1.67 28.40 -46.84
C TRP A 434 2.79 29.23 -47.47
N THR A 435 4.00 28.67 -47.63
CA THR A 435 5.09 29.34 -48.36
C THR A 435 4.84 29.43 -49.87
N GLN A 436 4.17 28.46 -50.49
CA GLN A 436 3.82 28.50 -51.92
C GLN A 436 2.70 29.51 -52.20
N ALA A 437 1.67 29.59 -51.33
CA ALA A 437 0.59 30.57 -51.45
C ALA A 437 1.10 32.02 -51.34
N ARG A 438 2.10 32.28 -50.48
CA ARG A 438 2.76 33.60 -50.41
C ARG A 438 3.62 33.93 -51.63
N ARG A 439 4.20 32.92 -52.31
CA ARG A 439 5.01 33.15 -53.53
C ARG A 439 4.15 33.32 -54.80
N GLY A 440 2.90 32.85 -54.80
CA GLY A 440 1.97 33.01 -55.92
C GLY A 440 1.45 34.44 -56.11
N LEU A 441 1.47 35.28 -55.07
CA LEU A 441 0.96 36.66 -55.11
C LEU A 441 2.01 37.71 -55.53
N SER A 442 3.24 37.30 -55.86
CA SER A 442 4.34 38.23 -56.17
C SER A 442 4.86 38.16 -57.61
N ARG A 443 4.13 37.53 -58.54
CA ARG A 443 4.39 37.68 -60.00
C ARG A 443 3.29 38.49 -60.67
N LEU A 444 3.30 39.79 -60.43
CA LEU A 444 2.91 40.76 -61.45
C LEU A 444 4.19 41.07 -62.24
N GLN A 445 4.26 40.52 -63.45
CA GLN A 445 5.35 40.79 -64.39
C GLN A 445 5.00 42.08 -65.17
N PRO A 446 5.92 43.04 -65.30
CA PRO A 446 5.72 44.20 -66.15
C PRO A 446 6.11 43.87 -67.59
N ARG A 447 5.16 43.94 -68.52
CA ARG A 447 5.14 44.90 -69.64
C ARG A 447 3.93 44.67 -70.53
#